data_AF-A0A699WY90-F1
#
_entry.id   AF-A0A699WY90-F1
#
_cell.length_a   1.000
_cell.length_b   1.000
_cell.length_c   1.000
_cell.angle_alpha   90.00
_cell.angle_beta   90.00
_cell.angle_gamma   90.00
#
_symmetry.space_group_name_H-M   'P 1'
#
loop_
_entity.id
_entity.type
_entity.pdbx_description
1 polymer ?
#
loop_
_entity_poly.entity_id
_entity_poly.type
_entity_poly.pdbx_seq_one_letter_code
_entity_poly.pdbx_strand_id
1 'polypeptide(L)'
;QGNYLPQVQKELKICEAKTDKSSIDEPSKVKLKELPPYRKYAFLEGDDKLPVIIAKDLSDEEKPALIKVLKSHKQAIAWKLFNIKGIDPEFYTHKILIEDDFEPAVQHQ
;
A
#
# COMPACT_ATOMS: atom_id res chain seq x y z
N GLN A 1 8.13 -25.16 40.96
CA GLN A 1 7.60 -23.94 40.33
C GLN A 1 8.75 -22.95 40.27
N GLY A 2 9.42 -22.84 39.12
CA GLY A 2 10.60 -22.01 38.93
C GLY A 2 10.63 -21.55 37.48
N ASN A 3 10.57 -20.24 37.30
CA ASN A 3 10.20 -19.56 36.06
C ASN A 3 11.27 -19.70 34.98
N TYR A 4 10.90 -20.20 33.80
CA TYR A 4 11.67 -20.04 32.57
C TYR A 4 11.28 -18.70 31.92
N LEU A 5 12.13 -17.70 32.09
CA LEU A 5 12.12 -16.46 31.32
C LEU A 5 13.45 -16.40 30.58
N PRO A 6 13.50 -16.65 29.26
CA PRO A 6 14.72 -16.40 28.52
C PRO A 6 14.88 -14.88 28.39
N GLN A 7 15.96 -14.36 28.95
CA GLN A 7 16.43 -13.00 28.71
C GLN A 7 16.79 -12.87 27.23
N VAL A 8 15.86 -12.39 26.42
CA VAL A 8 16.14 -12.00 25.03
C VAL A 8 16.84 -10.64 25.08
N GLN A 9 18.16 -10.66 25.22
CA GLN A 9 18.99 -9.50 24.86
C GLN A 9 18.87 -9.31 23.35
N LYS A 10 17.89 -8.51 22.91
CA LYS A 10 17.82 -8.03 21.53
C LYS A 10 18.88 -6.94 21.36
N GLU A 11 20.10 -7.34 20.99
CA GLU A 11 21.04 -6.41 20.36
C GLU A 11 20.43 -6.00 19.01
N LEU A 12 19.86 -4.80 18.97
CA LEU A 12 19.44 -4.11 17.77
C LEU A 12 20.70 -3.70 16.99
N LYS A 13 21.19 -4.61 16.15
CA LYS A 13 22.22 -4.29 15.16
C LYS A 13 21.54 -3.46 14.07
N ILE A 14 21.73 -2.15 14.14
CA ILE A 14 21.32 -1.21 13.08
C ILE A 14 22.21 -1.53 11.88
N CYS A 15 21.67 -2.30 10.92
CA CYS A 15 22.29 -2.41 9.60
C CYS A 15 22.07 -1.06 8.92
N GLU A 16 23.15 -0.31 8.65
CA GLU A 16 23.09 0.86 7.79
C GLU A 16 22.35 0.51 6.50
N ALA A 17 21.21 1.18 6.30
CA ALA A 17 20.42 1.04 5.11
C ALA A 17 21.26 1.52 3.92
N LYS A 18 21.73 0.58 3.10
CA LYS A 18 22.17 0.94 1.76
C LYS A 18 20.95 1.52 1.06
N THR A 19 21.05 2.81 0.75
CA THR A 19 20.08 3.55 -0.05
C THR A 19 20.10 2.98 -1.47
N ASP A 20 19.52 1.80 -1.64
CA ASP A 20 19.01 1.43 -2.94
C ASP A 20 17.92 2.46 -3.22
N LYS A 21 18.23 3.39 -4.14
CA LYS A 21 17.28 4.23 -4.85
C LYS A 21 16.27 3.31 -5.53
N SER A 22 15.38 2.69 -4.77
CA SER A 22 14.28 1.92 -5.33
C SER A 22 13.35 2.94 -5.96
N SER A 23 13.32 2.92 -7.29
CA SER A 23 12.24 3.25 -8.22
C SER A 23 10.99 4.02 -7.71
N ILE A 24 11.15 5.09 -6.92
CA ILE A 24 10.02 5.86 -6.36
C ILE A 24 9.51 6.94 -7.32
N ASP A 25 10.31 7.31 -8.32
CA ASP A 25 10.09 8.51 -9.14
C ASP A 25 9.27 8.26 -10.42
N GLU A 26 9.30 7.06 -10.99
CA GLU A 26 8.52 6.81 -12.21
C GLU A 26 7.10 6.33 -11.83
N PRO A 27 6.03 7.06 -12.22
CA PRO A 27 4.69 6.54 -12.09
C PRO A 27 4.60 5.33 -13.02
N SER A 28 4.79 4.13 -12.48
CA SER A 28 4.58 2.88 -13.21
C SER A 28 3.26 3.01 -13.96
N LYS A 29 3.31 2.94 -15.30
CA LYS A 29 2.12 2.99 -16.16
C LYS A 29 1.14 1.97 -15.61
N VAL A 30 0.15 2.45 -14.84
CA VAL A 30 -0.73 1.59 -14.08
C VAL A 30 -1.55 0.81 -15.09
N LYS A 31 -1.21 -0.48 -15.31
CA LYS A 31 -2.10 -1.40 -16.01
C LYS A 31 -3.32 -1.60 -15.10
N LEU A 32 -4.37 -0.83 -15.35
CA LEU A 32 -5.66 -0.99 -14.68
C LEU A 32 -6.18 -2.40 -14.94
N LYS A 33 -6.73 -3.02 -13.90
CA LYS A 33 -7.33 -4.35 -14.00
C LYS A 33 -8.75 -4.22 -14.58
N GLU A 34 -9.23 -5.26 -15.23
CA GLU A 34 -10.66 -5.34 -15.54
C GLU A 34 -11.46 -5.35 -14.24
N LEU A 35 -12.57 -4.58 -14.24
CA LEU A 35 -13.44 -4.44 -13.09
C LEU A 35 -14.75 -5.21 -13.31
N PRO A 36 -15.39 -5.69 -12.22
CA PRO A 36 -16.74 -6.19 -12.28
C PRO A 36 -17.72 -5.15 -12.89
N PRO A 37 -18.84 -5.57 -13.51
CA PRO A 37 -19.74 -4.69 -14.28
C PRO A 37 -20.32 -3.50 -13.49
N TYR A 38 -20.43 -3.64 -12.17
CA TYR A 38 -21.00 -2.64 -11.27
C TYR A 38 -19.96 -1.62 -10.74
N ARG A 39 -18.69 -1.74 -11.14
CA ARG A 39 -17.60 -0.83 -10.76
C ARG A 39 -17.02 -0.14 -11.98
N LYS A 40 -16.47 1.06 -11.76
CA LYS A 40 -15.75 1.82 -12.80
C LYS A 40 -14.60 2.60 -12.19
N TYR A 41 -13.62 2.93 -13.02
CA TYR A 41 -12.57 3.85 -12.64
C TYR A 41 -13.02 5.31 -12.78
N ALA A 42 -12.52 6.14 -11.89
CA ALA A 42 -12.52 7.59 -12.00
C ALA A 42 -11.15 8.11 -11.57
N PHE A 43 -10.74 9.27 -12.08
CA PHE A 43 -9.40 9.80 -11.86
C PHE A 43 -9.46 11.06 -11.01
N LEU A 44 -8.62 11.11 -9.97
CA LEU A 44 -8.54 12.28 -9.08
C LEU A 44 -7.55 13.33 -9.60
N GLU A 45 -6.75 13.00 -10.62
CA GLU A 45 -5.74 13.90 -11.20
C GLU A 45 -5.45 13.56 -12.66
N GLY A 46 -5.71 14.51 -13.56
CA GLY A 46 -5.67 14.22 -15.00
C GLY A 46 -6.61 13.08 -15.40
N ASP A 47 -6.37 12.52 -16.57
CA ASP A 47 -7.17 11.43 -17.13
C ASP A 47 -6.57 10.04 -16.88
N ASP A 48 -5.37 9.96 -16.29
CA ASP A 48 -4.60 8.72 -16.13
C ASP A 48 -3.92 8.56 -14.77
N LYS A 49 -4.04 9.52 -13.84
CA LYS A 49 -3.38 9.47 -12.51
C LYS A 49 -4.40 9.34 -11.38
N LEU A 50 -3.96 8.67 -10.32
CA LEU A 50 -4.73 8.42 -9.10
C LEU A 50 -6.12 7.80 -9.39
N PRO A 51 -6.16 6.61 -10.03
CA PRO A 51 -7.42 5.93 -10.34
C PRO A 51 -8.13 5.46 -9.07
N VAL A 52 -9.34 5.93 -8.81
CA VAL A 52 -10.22 5.38 -7.77
C VAL A 52 -11.29 4.50 -8.38
N ILE A 53 -11.68 3.44 -7.67
CA ILE A 53 -12.77 2.56 -8.08
C ILE A 53 -14.05 3.05 -7.40
N ILE A 54 -15.05 3.39 -8.20
CA ILE A 54 -16.37 3.85 -7.73
C ILE A 54 -17.49 2.98 -8.29
N ALA A 55 -18.68 3.09 -7.72
CA ALA A 55 -19.86 2.41 -8.22
C ALA A 55 -20.29 3.00 -9.58
N LYS A 56 -20.73 2.13 -10.50
CA LYS A 56 -21.09 2.54 -11.87
C LYS A 56 -22.45 3.24 -11.92
N ASP A 57 -23.35 2.84 -11.02
CA ASP A 57 -24.75 3.22 -10.87
C ASP A 57 -24.99 4.55 -10.13
N LEU A 58 -23.92 5.26 -9.74
CA LEU A 58 -24.04 6.63 -9.23
C LEU A 58 -24.80 7.53 -10.23
N SER A 59 -25.57 8.48 -9.72
CA SER A 59 -26.21 9.51 -10.55
C SER A 59 -25.17 10.45 -11.18
N ASP A 60 -25.60 11.23 -12.17
CA ASP A 60 -24.72 12.20 -12.83
C ASP A 60 -24.41 13.41 -11.95
N GLU A 61 -25.16 13.62 -10.87
CA GLU A 61 -24.92 14.60 -9.81
C GLU A 61 -24.03 14.01 -8.69
N GLU A 62 -24.24 12.75 -8.33
CA GLU A 62 -23.48 12.08 -7.27
C GLU A 62 -22.02 11.85 -7.66
N LYS A 63 -21.77 11.43 -8.91
CA LYS A 63 -20.40 11.21 -9.43
C LYS A 63 -19.50 12.43 -9.22
N PRO A 64 -19.80 13.63 -9.76
CA PRO A 64 -18.93 14.79 -9.61
C PRO A 64 -18.84 15.26 -8.16
N ALA A 65 -19.91 15.14 -7.37
CA ALA A 65 -19.88 15.46 -5.95
C ALA A 65 -18.89 14.58 -5.17
N LEU A 66 -18.93 13.26 -5.39
CA LEU A 66 -17.99 12.31 -4.80
C LEU A 66 -16.55 12.61 -5.22
N ILE A 67 -16.31 12.80 -6.53
CA ILE A 67 -14.97 13.11 -7.04
C ILE A 67 -14.42 14.41 -6.45
N LYS A 68 -15.27 15.44 -6.27
CA LYS A 68 -14.87 16.69 -5.62
C LYS A 68 -14.42 16.45 -4.17
N VAL A 69 -15.19 15.70 -3.39
CA VAL A 69 -14.83 15.37 -2.00
C VAL A 69 -13.51 14.60 -1.92
N LEU A 70 -13.34 13.59 -2.78
CA LEU A 70 -12.12 12.78 -2.85
C LEU A 70 -10.90 13.61 -3.26
N LYS A 71 -11.06 14.55 -4.21
CA LYS A 71 -10.00 15.49 -4.61
C LYS A 71 -9.57 16.41 -3.46
N SER A 72 -10.50 16.84 -2.61
CA SER A 72 -10.18 17.66 -1.43
C SER A 72 -9.46 16.87 -0.32
N HIS A 73 -9.65 15.56 -0.25
CA HIS A 73 -9.14 14.70 0.82
C HIS A 73 -8.14 13.64 0.32
N LYS A 74 -7.38 13.93 -0.74
CA LYS A 74 -6.41 13.00 -1.33
C LYS A 74 -5.44 12.40 -0.30
N GLN A 75 -5.04 13.17 0.71
CA GLN A 75 -4.10 12.72 1.76
C GLN A 75 -4.66 11.60 2.64
N ALA A 76 -5.98 11.49 2.77
CA ALA A 76 -6.61 10.38 3.49
C ALA A 76 -6.56 9.06 2.70
N ILE A 77 -6.37 9.14 1.38
CA ILE A 77 -6.26 7.99 0.49
C ILE A 77 -4.78 7.66 0.34
N ALA A 78 -4.30 6.73 1.18
CA ALA A 78 -2.91 6.29 1.17
C ALA A 78 -2.53 5.58 -0.15
N TRP A 79 -2.12 6.35 -1.15
CA TRP A 79 -1.77 5.84 -2.49
C TRP A 79 -0.36 5.21 -2.57
N LYS A 80 0.54 5.71 -1.74
CA LYS A 80 1.92 5.24 -1.60
C LYS A 80 2.20 5.08 -0.12
N LEU A 81 3.09 4.16 0.26
CA LEU A 81 3.46 3.89 1.65
C LEU A 81 3.85 5.16 2.42
N PHE A 82 4.59 6.07 1.75
CA PHE A 82 4.98 7.35 2.34
C PHE A 82 3.82 8.33 2.63
N ASN A 83 2.64 8.11 2.04
CA ASN A 83 1.46 8.93 2.34
C ASN A 83 0.79 8.52 3.66
N ILE A 84 1.16 7.37 4.25
CA ILE A 84 0.59 6.92 5.53
C ILE A 84 1.34 7.62 6.66
N LYS A 85 0.70 8.59 7.31
CA LYS A 85 1.30 9.32 8.43
C LYS A 85 1.65 8.34 9.57
N GLY A 86 2.92 8.33 9.98
CA GLY A 86 3.44 7.45 11.03
C GLY A 86 4.00 6.12 10.55
N ILE A 87 3.92 5.82 9.25
CA ILE A 87 4.68 4.71 8.63
C ILE A 87 5.83 5.34 7.87
N ASP A 88 7.03 5.24 8.43
CA ASP A 88 8.25 5.58 7.72
C ASP A 88 8.78 4.33 7.00
N PRO A 89 8.86 4.31 5.65
CA PRO A 89 9.42 3.19 4.91
C PRO A 89 10.85 2.82 5.33
N GLU A 90 11.62 3.77 5.87
CA GLU A 90 12.98 3.55 6.36
C GLU A 90 13.01 2.70 7.64
N PHE A 91 11.94 2.76 8.45
CA PHE A 91 11.83 2.02 9.71
C PHE A 91 10.92 0.78 9.61
N TYR A 92 10.12 0.66 8.55
CA TYR A 92 9.18 -0.44 8.31
C TYR A 92 9.70 -1.53 7.36
N THR A 93 11.01 -1.83 7.37
CA THR A 93 11.52 -3.10 6.82
C THR A 93 11.32 -4.23 7.83
N HIS A 94 10.08 -4.65 8.05
CA HIS A 94 9.83 -5.95 8.67
C HIS A 94 10.18 -7.03 7.65
N LYS A 95 11.44 -7.43 7.62
CA LYS A 95 11.90 -8.58 6.85
C LYS A 95 11.53 -9.83 7.62
N ILE A 96 10.51 -10.55 7.16
CA ILE A 96 10.27 -11.92 7.64
C ILE A 96 11.44 -12.74 7.11
N LEU A 97 12.31 -13.19 8.01
CA LEU A 97 13.39 -14.10 7.67
C LEU A 97 12.74 -15.45 7.34
N ILE A 98 12.96 -15.91 6.11
CA ILE A 98 12.59 -17.23 5.65
C ILE A 98 13.91 -18.00 5.53
N GLU A 99 13.95 -19.24 6.02
CA GLU A 99 15.12 -20.11 5.88
C GLU A 99 15.37 -20.41 4.39
N ASP A 100 16.64 -20.52 3.99
CA ASP A 100 17.03 -20.63 2.56
C ASP A 100 16.43 -21.86 1.84
N ASP A 101 15.98 -22.85 2.60
CA ASP A 101 15.38 -24.11 2.17
C ASP A 101 13.84 -24.13 2.20
N PHE A 102 13.19 -23.01 2.56
CA PHE A 102 11.74 -22.95 2.69
C PHE A 102 11.05 -22.49 1.40
N GLU A 103 10.16 -23.31 0.86
CA GLU A 103 9.37 -23.00 -0.34
C GLU A 103 8.02 -22.36 0.01
N PRO A 104 7.56 -21.35 -0.76
CA PRO A 104 6.25 -20.75 -0.55
C PRO A 104 5.13 -21.76 -0.90
N ALA A 105 4.28 -22.06 0.07
CA ALA A 105 3.12 -22.93 -0.12
C ALA A 105 1.81 -22.12 -0.23
N VAL A 106 0.91 -22.57 -1.11
CA VAL A 106 -0.46 -22.03 -1.23
C VAL A 106 -1.42 -23.00 -0.55
N GLN A 107 -2.16 -22.54 0.46
CA GLN A 107 -3.21 -23.33 1.10
C GLN A 107 -4.53 -23.17 0.35
N HIS A 108 -5.16 -24.28 -0.04
CA HIS A 108 -6.53 -24.27 -0.57
C HIS A 108 -7.55 -24.09 0.57
N GLN A 109 -8.55 -23.24 0.32
CA GLN A 109 -9.68 -23.01 1.23
C GLN A 109 -10.77 -24.06 1.06
#